data_AF-A0A6B2Z576-F1
#
_entry.id   AF-A0A6B2Z576-F1
#
_cell.length_a   1.000
_cell.length_b   1.000
_cell.length_c   1.000
_cell.angle_alpha   90.00
_cell.angle_beta   90.00
_cell.angle_gamma   90.00
#
_symmetry.space_group_name_H-M   'P 1'
#
loop_
_entity.id
_entity.type
_entity.pdbx_description
1 polymer ?
#
loop_
_entity_poly.entity_id
_entity_poly.type
_entity_poly.pdbx_seq_one_letter_code
_entity_poly.pdbx_strand_id
1 'polypeptide(L)'
;MSPVVEVHARARLITDGPLTRPVPVDLRYDPADERRTVHIGLPDGIDWAFGLDLLERGLRTPIERGAVRVWPCGRTQLIVELHSTDGVEVFQFEIRTLMRFLARTRAQAPAAPKDSGRGPQPPSRTTATRPERGAQPAHG
;
A
#
# COMPACT_ATOMS: atom_id res chain seq x y z
N MET A 1 -2.18 1.88 -22.59
CA MET A 1 -1.62 0.68 -21.91
C MET A 1 -0.63 1.17 -20.88
N SER A 2 -0.94 1.01 -19.59
CA SER A 2 0.02 1.34 -18.52
C SER A 2 1.10 0.25 -18.51
N PRO A 3 2.40 0.59 -18.43
CA PRO A 3 3.44 -0.42 -18.50
C PRO A 3 3.50 -1.24 -17.20
N VAL A 4 3.84 -2.53 -17.35
CA VAL A 4 4.12 -3.45 -16.24
C VAL A 4 5.18 -2.83 -15.33
N VAL A 5 4.93 -2.91 -14.02
CA VAL A 5 5.88 -2.46 -13.01
C VAL A 5 6.76 -3.63 -12.63
N GLU A 6 8.05 -3.51 -12.93
CA GLU A 6 9.05 -4.50 -12.56
C GLU A 6 10.16 -3.85 -11.71
N VAL A 7 10.52 -4.52 -10.61
CA VAL A 7 11.61 -4.12 -9.71
C VAL A 7 12.45 -5.35 -9.42
N HIS A 8 13.71 -5.30 -9.85
CA HIS A 8 14.71 -6.28 -9.46
C HIS A 8 15.17 -5.96 -8.04
N ALA A 9 15.10 -6.94 -7.15
CA ALA A 9 15.40 -6.81 -5.75
C ALA A 9 16.31 -7.96 -5.28
N ARG A 10 16.78 -7.85 -4.03
CA ARG A 10 17.39 -8.96 -3.30
C ARG A 10 16.51 -9.27 -2.10
N ALA A 11 16.19 -10.54 -1.93
CA ALA A 11 15.59 -11.09 -0.73
C ALA A 11 16.60 -12.02 -0.05
N ARG A 12 16.39 -12.33 1.22
CA ARG A 12 17.01 -13.51 1.84
C ARG A 12 15.97 -14.63 1.84
N LEU A 13 16.32 -15.75 1.21
CA LEU A 13 15.52 -16.95 1.25
C LEU A 13 15.98 -17.80 2.44
N ILE A 14 15.03 -18.09 3.32
CA ILE A 14 15.17 -18.92 4.51
C ILE A 14 14.38 -20.21 4.19
N THR A 15 15.10 -21.32 4.07
CA THR A 15 14.52 -22.66 3.89
C THR A 15 14.83 -23.50 5.13
N ASP A 16 14.22 -24.67 5.25
CA ASP A 16 14.46 -25.62 6.36
C ASP A 16 15.90 -26.15 6.45
N GLY A 17 16.76 -25.84 5.46
CA GLY A 17 18.18 -26.16 5.49
C GLY A 17 19.03 -25.12 6.25
N PRO A 18 20.30 -25.42 6.57
CA PRO A 18 21.19 -24.54 7.31
C PRO A 18 21.61 -23.26 6.57
N LEU A 19 21.10 -23.02 5.35
CA LEU A 19 21.55 -21.97 4.46
C LEU A 19 20.46 -20.92 4.23
N THR A 20 20.50 -19.86 5.03
CA THR A 20 19.90 -18.59 4.61
C THR A 20 20.80 -17.95 3.57
N ARG A 21 20.28 -17.68 2.37
CA ARG A 21 21.08 -17.09 1.27
C ARG A 21 20.40 -15.87 0.65
N PRO A 22 21.14 -14.82 0.29
CA PRO A 22 20.59 -13.75 -0.54
C PRO A 22 20.28 -14.32 -1.94
N VAL A 23 19.07 -14.06 -2.44
CA VAL A 23 18.62 -14.43 -3.78
C VAL A 23 18.14 -13.18 -4.52
N PRO A 24 18.49 -13.02 -5.82
CA PRO A 24 17.83 -12.02 -6.64
C PRO A 24 16.37 -12.43 -6.87
N VAL A 25 15.47 -11.47 -6.87
CA VAL A 25 14.03 -11.68 -7.09
C VAL A 25 13.46 -10.55 -7.95
N ASP A 26 12.53 -10.91 -8.82
CA ASP A 26 11.81 -9.95 -9.66
C ASP A 26 10.41 -9.73 -9.08
N LEU A 27 10.16 -8.52 -8.60
CA LEU A 27 8.83 -8.08 -8.19
C LEU A 27 8.10 -7.51 -9.41
N ARG A 28 7.01 -8.15 -9.81
CA ARG A 28 6.21 -7.73 -10.98
C ARG A 28 4.76 -7.43 -10.59
N TYR A 29 4.19 -6.45 -11.26
CA TYR A 29 2.77 -6.09 -11.18
C TYR A 29 2.29 -5.58 -12.53
N ASP A 30 1.27 -6.23 -13.09
CA ASP A 30 0.60 -5.78 -14.30
C ASP A 30 -0.63 -4.94 -13.95
N PRO A 31 -0.68 -3.63 -14.28
CA PRO A 31 -1.86 -2.80 -14.05
C PRO A 31 -3.08 -3.22 -14.90
N ALA A 32 -2.90 -4.03 -15.94
CA ALA A 32 -4.00 -4.61 -16.72
C ALA A 32 -4.62 -5.84 -16.06
N ASP A 33 -3.99 -6.42 -15.04
CA ASP A 33 -4.56 -7.53 -14.27
C ASP A 33 -5.65 -7.01 -13.30
N GLU A 34 -6.90 -7.38 -13.57
CA GLU A 34 -8.05 -7.05 -12.74
C GLU A 34 -7.94 -7.61 -11.32
N ARG A 35 -7.23 -8.73 -11.13
CA ARG A 35 -7.01 -9.36 -9.82
C ARG A 35 -6.01 -8.61 -8.95
N ARG A 36 -5.27 -7.67 -9.54
CA ARG A 36 -4.22 -6.87 -8.89
C ARG A 36 -3.19 -7.76 -8.19
N THR A 37 -2.57 -8.65 -8.94
CA THR A 37 -1.65 -9.65 -8.41
C THR A 37 -0.21 -9.12 -8.42
N VAL A 38 0.53 -9.37 -7.34
CA VAL A 38 1.98 -9.19 -7.25
C VAL A 38 2.63 -10.54 -7.47
N HIS A 39 3.64 -10.55 -8.32
CA HIS A 39 4.45 -11.71 -8.63
C HIS A 39 5.85 -11.57 -8.02
N ILE A 40 6.34 -12.63 -7.41
CA ILE A 40 7.72 -12.80 -6.95
C ILE A 40 8.35 -13.89 -7.81
N GLY A 41 9.15 -13.48 -8.80
CA GLY A 41 9.90 -14.39 -9.65
C GLY A 41 11.29 -14.68 -9.09
N LEU A 42 11.66 -15.96 -9.06
CA LEU A 42 13.01 -16.44 -8.74
C LEU A 42 13.77 -16.87 -10.01
N PRO A 43 15.13 -16.89 -9.97
CA PRO A 43 15.95 -17.26 -11.14
C PRO A 43 15.81 -18.72 -11.58
N ASP A 44 15.33 -19.59 -10.70
CA ASP A 44 15.05 -20.99 -10.99
C ASP A 44 13.70 -21.20 -11.70
N GLY A 45 12.99 -20.10 -12.00
CA GLY A 45 11.71 -20.12 -12.71
C GLY A 45 10.49 -20.26 -11.82
N ILE A 46 10.67 -20.35 -10.50
CA ILE A 46 9.56 -20.32 -9.54
C ILE A 46 8.95 -18.93 -9.53
N ASP A 47 7.63 -18.84 -9.69
CA ASP A 47 6.87 -17.59 -9.64
C ASP A 47 5.72 -17.72 -8.65
N TRP A 48 5.70 -16.84 -7.64
CA TRP A 48 4.66 -16.78 -6.63
C TRP A 48 3.77 -15.58 -6.82
N ALA A 49 2.46 -15.80 -6.75
CA ALA A 49 1.47 -14.77 -7.04
C ALA A 49 0.50 -14.57 -5.86
N PHE A 50 0.32 -13.33 -5.42
CA PHE A 50 -0.65 -12.99 -4.36
C PHE A 50 -1.17 -11.56 -4.51
N GLY A 51 -2.29 -11.25 -3.84
CA GLY A 51 -2.93 -9.94 -3.98
C GLY A 51 -2.05 -8.78 -3.50
N LEU A 52 -2.00 -7.70 -4.29
CA LEU A 52 -1.34 -6.44 -3.93
C LEU A 52 -1.79 -5.94 -2.55
N ASP A 53 -3.08 -6.10 -2.25
CA ASP A 53 -3.70 -5.69 -0.99
C ASP A 53 -3.16 -6.49 0.23
N LEU A 54 -2.70 -7.73 0.03
CA LEU A 54 -2.05 -8.53 1.06
C LEU A 54 -0.67 -7.94 1.39
N LEU A 55 0.11 -7.56 0.38
CA LEU A 55 1.40 -6.89 0.57
C LEU A 55 1.23 -5.54 1.29
N GLU A 56 0.27 -4.74 0.84
CA GLU A 56 0.02 -3.42 1.41
C GLU A 56 -0.38 -3.45 2.89
N ARG A 57 -1.19 -4.45 3.27
CA ARG A 57 -1.61 -4.66 4.67
C ARG A 57 -0.48 -5.29 5.49
N GLY A 58 0.23 -6.26 4.91
CA GLY A 58 1.35 -6.96 5.54
C GLY A 58 2.49 -6.05 5.96
N LEU A 59 2.70 -4.92 5.27
CA LEU A 59 3.65 -3.88 5.69
C LEU A 59 3.32 -3.19 7.02
N ARG A 60 2.07 -3.26 7.48
CA ARG A 60 1.59 -2.59 8.70
C ARG A 60 1.31 -3.57 9.84
N THR A 61 0.77 -4.73 9.51
CA THR A 61 0.33 -5.73 10.49
C THR A 61 0.50 -7.12 9.91
N PRO A 62 0.78 -8.15 10.74
CA PRO A 62 0.70 -9.54 10.30
C PRO A 62 -0.65 -9.83 9.65
N ILE A 63 -0.63 -10.51 8.51
CA ILE A 63 -1.81 -10.93 7.75
C ILE A 63 -1.53 -12.24 7.02
N GLU A 64 -2.57 -13.06 6.86
CA GLU A 64 -2.50 -14.34 6.17
C GLU A 64 -3.69 -14.47 5.21
N ARG A 65 -3.46 -15.03 4.03
CA ARG A 65 -4.51 -15.39 3.07
C ARG A 65 -4.07 -16.61 2.26
N GLY A 66 -4.81 -17.71 2.42
CA GLY A 66 -4.52 -18.95 1.72
C GLY A 66 -3.11 -19.44 2.06
N ALA A 67 -2.31 -19.66 1.03
CA ALA A 67 -0.92 -20.14 1.16
C ALA A 67 0.12 -19.05 1.47
N VAL A 68 -0.31 -17.79 1.69
CA VAL A 68 0.62 -16.67 1.84
C VAL A 68 0.40 -15.96 3.17
N ARG A 69 1.49 -15.79 3.92
CA ARG A 69 1.53 -15.02 5.16
C ARG A 69 2.56 -13.91 5.04
N VAL A 70 2.20 -12.70 5.50
CA VAL A 70 3.04 -11.51 5.39
C VAL A 70 3.06 -10.77 6.72
N TRP A 71 4.23 -10.44 7.24
CA TRP A 71 4.35 -9.67 8.48
C TRP A 71 5.63 -8.83 8.56
N PRO A 72 5.58 -7.68 9.27
CA PRO A 72 6.78 -6.91 9.53
C PRO A 72 7.65 -7.61 10.58
N CYS A 73 8.96 -7.60 10.40
CA CYS A 73 9.94 -8.08 11.34
C CYS A 73 10.91 -6.94 11.69
N GLY A 74 10.65 -6.27 12.80
CA GLY A 74 11.35 -5.04 13.16
C GLY A 74 10.99 -3.86 12.25
N ARG A 75 11.92 -2.91 12.10
CA ARG A 75 11.66 -1.63 11.39
C ARG A 75 11.96 -1.67 9.90
N THR A 76 12.77 -2.61 9.45
CA THR A 76 13.32 -2.61 8.09
C THR A 76 12.98 -3.85 7.30
N GLN A 77 12.56 -4.94 7.94
CA GLN A 77 12.30 -6.20 7.26
C GLN A 77 10.81 -6.51 7.16
N LEU A 78 10.39 -7.05 6.03
CA LEU A 78 9.12 -7.73 5.85
C LEU A 78 9.41 -9.21 5.56
N ILE A 79 8.65 -10.09 6.20
CA ILE A 79 8.68 -11.52 5.90
C ILE A 79 7.46 -11.88 5.05
N VAL A 80 7.70 -12.67 4.01
CA VAL A 80 6.70 -13.31 3.16
C VAL A 80 6.93 -14.81 3.25
N GLU A 81 5.99 -15.53 3.84
CA GLU A 81 6.00 -16.99 3.94
C GLU A 81 5.00 -17.56 2.94
N LEU A 82 5.45 -18.54 2.17
CA LEU A 82 4.73 -19.15 1.07
C LEU A 82 4.67 -20.65 1.31
N HIS A 83 3.47 -21.20 1.36
CA HIS A 83 3.22 -22.62 1.60
C HIS A 83 2.90 -23.32 0.28
N SER A 84 3.71 -24.28 -0.13
CA SER A 84 3.43 -25.19 -1.25
C SER A 84 3.20 -26.62 -0.75
N THR A 85 2.89 -27.53 -1.66
CA THR A 85 2.91 -28.97 -1.40
C THR A 85 4.30 -29.50 -1.05
N ASP A 86 5.34 -28.83 -1.54
CA ASP A 86 6.73 -29.26 -1.40
C ASP A 86 7.41 -28.68 -0.13
N GLY A 87 6.75 -27.74 0.55
CA GLY A 87 7.23 -27.18 1.82
C GLY A 87 6.89 -25.71 2.00
N VAL A 88 7.70 -25.04 2.82
CA VAL A 88 7.54 -23.62 3.14
C VAL A 88 8.75 -22.84 2.64
N GLU A 89 8.51 -21.77 1.90
CA GLU A 89 9.53 -20.81 1.49
C GLU A 89 9.34 -19.49 2.23
N VAL A 90 10.38 -19.04 2.92
CA VAL A 90 10.33 -17.79 3.68
C VAL A 90 11.28 -16.77 3.06
N PHE A 91 10.72 -15.67 2.59
CA PHE A 91 11.46 -14.56 2.02
C PHE A 91 11.51 -13.39 3.00
N GLN A 92 12.71 -12.89 3.26
CA GLN A 92 12.93 -11.63 3.97
C GLN A 92 13.31 -10.53 2.97
N PHE A 93 12.56 -9.44 3.00
CA PHE A 93 12.73 -8.26 2.15
C PHE A 93 12.98 -7.00 2.95
N GLU A 94 13.78 -6.09 2.39
CA GLU A 94 13.84 -4.71 2.86
C GLU A 94 12.52 -3.98 2.56
N ILE A 95 11.86 -3.47 3.60
CA ILE A 95 10.61 -2.70 3.53
C ILE A 95 10.73 -1.53 2.55
N ARG A 96 11.88 -0.86 2.49
CA ARG A 96 12.09 0.28 1.57
C ARG A 96 11.99 -0.13 0.10
N THR A 97 12.40 -1.34 -0.24
CA THR A 97 12.31 -1.87 -1.60
C THR A 97 10.84 -2.14 -1.96
N LEU A 98 10.10 -2.79 -1.06
CA LEU A 98 8.68 -3.06 -1.25
C LEU A 98 7.84 -1.78 -1.31
N MET A 99 8.15 -0.80 -0.46
CA MET A 99 7.50 0.52 -0.50
C MET A 99 7.74 1.23 -1.84
N ARG A 100 8.94 1.13 -2.41
CA ARG A 100 9.25 1.69 -3.73
C ARG A 100 8.47 0.99 -4.84
N PHE A 101 8.39 -0.33 -4.78
CA PHE A 101 7.58 -1.12 -5.70
C PHE A 101 6.11 -0.69 -5.64
N LEU A 102 5.51 -0.66 -4.44
CA LEU A 102 4.12 -0.22 -4.23
C LEU A 102 3.86 1.22 -4.66
N ALA A 103 4.82 2.13 -4.48
CA ALA A 103 4.67 3.50 -4.95
C ALA A 103 4.57 3.56 -6.48
N ARG A 104 5.37 2.74 -7.20
CA ARG A 104 5.30 2.63 -8.65
C ARG A 104 3.99 1.98 -9.12
N THR A 105 3.49 0.94 -8.44
CA THR A 105 2.21 0.31 -8.82
C THR A 105 1.05 1.28 -8.70
N ARG A 106 0.98 2.05 -7.60
CA ARG A 106 -0.06 3.07 -7.38
C ARG A 106 -0.01 4.22 -8.37
N ALA A 107 1.17 4.58 -8.88
CA ALA A 107 1.30 5.60 -9.91
C ALA A 107 0.70 5.16 -11.26
N GLN A 108 0.52 3.85 -11.49
CA GLN A 108 -0.10 3.30 -12.71
C GLN A 108 -1.61 3.11 -12.59
N ALA A 109 -2.16 3.16 -11.38
CA ALA A 109 -3.60 3.15 -11.20
C ALA A 109 -4.18 4.43 -11.81
N PRO A 110 -5.27 4.36 -12.59
CA PRO A 110 -5.99 5.57 -12.97
C PRO A 110 -6.28 6.35 -11.70
N ALA A 111 -6.04 7.67 -11.71
CA ALA A 111 -6.39 8.51 -10.56
C ALA A 111 -7.84 8.18 -10.20
N ALA A 112 -8.05 7.62 -9.00
CA ALA A 112 -9.40 7.58 -8.45
C ALA A 112 -9.92 9.01 -8.58
N PRO A 113 -11.14 9.23 -9.11
CA PRO A 113 -11.68 10.57 -9.18
C PRO A 113 -11.52 11.13 -7.78
N LYS A 114 -10.78 12.25 -7.67
CA LYS A 114 -10.80 13.02 -6.45
C LYS A 114 -12.27 13.37 -6.31
N ASP A 115 -12.97 12.66 -5.42
CA ASP A 115 -14.18 13.20 -4.86
C ASP A 115 -13.73 14.49 -4.22
N SER A 116 -13.83 15.55 -5.00
CA SER A 116 -13.76 16.92 -4.53
C SER A 116 -15.08 17.08 -3.81
N GLY A 117 -15.18 16.39 -2.66
CA GLY A 117 -16.19 16.55 -1.67
C GLY A 117 -16.07 17.99 -1.24
N ARG A 118 -16.83 18.81 -1.96
CA ARG A 118 -17.26 20.14 -1.60
C ARG A 118 -17.53 20.12 -0.10
N GLY A 119 -16.59 20.65 0.67
CA GLY A 119 -16.83 20.90 2.09
C GLY A 119 -18.12 21.72 2.19
N PRO A 120 -19.04 21.41 3.12
CA PRO A 120 -20.18 22.28 3.34
C PRO A 120 -19.63 23.63 3.80
N GLN A 121 -19.65 24.61 2.89
CA GLN A 121 -19.37 25.99 3.23
C GLN A 121 -20.53 26.45 4.13
N PRO A 122 -20.30 26.79 5.41
CA PRO A 122 -21.35 27.39 6.22
C PRO A 122 -21.74 28.73 5.57
N PRO A 123 -23.03 29.08 5.52
CA PRO A 123 -23.42 30.37 4.97
C PRO A 123 -22.82 31.49 5.83
N SER A 124 -21.99 32.33 5.21
CA SER A 124 -21.52 33.59 5.77
C SER A 124 -22.74 34.40 6.23
N ARG A 125 -22.86 34.57 7.55
CA ARG A 125 -23.86 35.42 8.17
C ARG A 125 -23.46 36.88 7.88
N THR A 126 -23.97 37.41 6.78
CA THR A 126 -23.87 38.84 6.47
C THR A 126 -24.55 39.62 7.59
N THR A 127 -23.74 40.44 8.26
CA THR A 127 -24.11 41.41 9.27
C THR A 127 -25.29 42.26 8.80
N ALA A 128 -26.40 42.20 9.54
CA ALA A 128 -27.48 43.17 9.42
C ALA A 128 -27.01 44.49 10.04
N THR A 129 -26.73 45.46 9.17
CA THR A 129 -26.48 46.87 9.51
C THR A 129 -27.72 47.46 10.18
N ARG A 130 -27.57 47.87 11.44
CA ARG A 130 -28.51 48.74 12.16
C ARG A 130 -28.29 50.19 11.73
N PRO A 131 -29.37 50.93 11.42
CA PRO A 131 -29.50 52.33 11.84
C PRO A 131 -30.80 52.51 12.64
N GLU A 132 -30.73 52.90 13.91
CA GLU A 132 -30.82 54.29 14.39
C GLU A 132 -32.20 54.92 14.13
N ARG A 133 -33.05 54.90 15.18
CA ARG A 133 -34.19 55.81 15.32
C ARG A 133 -34.63 55.95 16.78
N GLY A 134 -34.25 57.08 17.39
CA GLY A 134 -35.20 57.90 18.14
C GLY A 134 -35.19 57.84 19.67
N ALA A 135 -34.93 59.03 20.24
CA ALA A 135 -35.55 59.62 21.43
C ALA A 135 -34.81 59.55 22.79
N GLN A 136 -34.12 60.66 23.09
CA GLN A 136 -34.06 61.34 24.40
C GLN A 136 -35.48 61.74 24.91
N PRO A 137 -35.69 62.23 26.15
CA PRO A 137 -34.71 62.61 27.20
C PRO A 137 -34.98 62.05 28.60
N ALA A 138 -34.04 62.34 29.50
CA ALA A 138 -34.14 62.18 30.95
C ALA A 138 -34.84 63.38 31.61
N HIS A 139 -35.67 63.10 32.62
CA HIS A 139 -36.06 64.04 33.66
C HIS A 139 -36.27 63.24 34.96
N GLY A 140 -35.64 63.69 36.05
CA GLY A 140 -35.90 63.25 37.42
C GLY A 140 -34.73 62.58 38.10
#